data_AF-A0A843TSA0-F1
#
_entry.id   AF-A0A843TSA0-F1
#
_cell.length_a   1.000
_cell.length_b   1.000
_cell.length_c   1.000
_cell.angle_alpha   90.00
_cell.angle_beta   90.00
_cell.angle_gamma   90.00
#
_symmetry.space_group_name_H-M   'P 1'
#
loop_
_entity.id
_entity.type
_entity.pdbx_description
1 polymer ?
#
loop_
_entity_poly.entity_id
_entity_poly.type
_entity_poly.pdbx_seq_one_letter_code
_entity_poly.pdbx_strand_id
1 'polypeptide(L)'
;MQANYERPQPPARLHAHCYVNPSAQAHKPIISSIPQRSNPRTLGHHHPPVSCPASGGDSNLAPLDIQTPIRFDNRYFQNLLTQRGLLHSDQELFNGGSQDALVRSYSNNNASFNRDFAAAMVRMGNIDQPLDGY
;
A
#
# COMPACT_ATOMS: atom_id res chain seq x y z
N MET A 1 3.22 -44.76 -10.72
CA MET A 1 3.81 -43.68 -9.88
C MET A 1 3.40 -42.36 -10.51
N GLN A 2 2.26 -41.79 -10.12
CA GLN A 2 1.91 -40.42 -10.52
C GLN A 2 2.71 -39.44 -9.66
N ALA A 3 3.46 -38.56 -10.31
CA ALA A 3 4.06 -37.40 -9.68
C ALA A 3 2.96 -36.37 -9.41
N ASN A 4 2.70 -36.08 -8.14
CA ASN A 4 1.88 -34.94 -7.74
C ASN A 4 2.70 -33.68 -7.97
N TYR A 5 2.34 -32.91 -9.00
CA TYR A 5 2.85 -31.56 -9.20
C TYR A 5 1.94 -30.60 -8.43
N GLU A 6 2.33 -30.26 -7.20
CA GLU A 6 1.68 -29.18 -6.45
C GLU A 6 1.92 -27.85 -7.17
N ARG A 7 0.81 -27.18 -7.52
CA ARG A 7 0.86 -25.86 -8.16
C ARG A 7 1.53 -24.85 -7.21
N PRO A 8 2.42 -23.98 -7.72
CA PRO A 8 2.98 -22.89 -6.95
C PRO A 8 1.85 -22.03 -6.35
N GLN A 9 1.88 -21.82 -5.03
CA GLN A 9 0.98 -20.89 -4.37
C GLN A 9 1.28 -19.47 -4.89
N PRO A 10 0.29 -18.72 -5.41
CA PRO A 10 0.49 -17.32 -5.77
C PRO A 10 0.87 -16.51 -4.52
N PRO A 11 1.65 -15.42 -4.66
CA PRO A 11 2.03 -14.59 -3.53
C PRO A 11 0.78 -14.11 -2.79
N ALA A 12 0.84 -14.16 -1.46
CA ALA A 12 -0.24 -13.76 -0.57
C ALA A 12 -0.77 -12.38 -0.97
N ARG A 13 -2.05 -12.33 -1.33
CA ARG A 13 -2.74 -11.09 -1.70
C ARG A 13 -3.01 -10.30 -0.41
N LEU A 14 -2.21 -9.28 -0.15
CA LEU A 14 -2.46 -8.36 0.97
C LEU A 14 -3.72 -7.54 0.66
N HIS A 15 -4.79 -7.82 1.40
CA HIS A 15 -6.03 -7.04 1.41
C HIS A 15 -6.08 -6.17 2.64
N ALA A 16 -6.30 -4.88 2.45
CA ALA A 16 -6.64 -3.98 3.53
C ALA A 16 -8.15 -3.77 3.59
N HIS A 17 -8.70 -3.89 4.80
CA HIS A 17 -10.07 -3.45 5.08
C HIS A 17 -10.12 -1.92 5.03
N CYS A 18 -11.19 -1.40 4.45
CA CYS A 18 -11.51 0.02 4.39
C CYS A 18 -11.60 0.63 5.80
N TYR A 19 -10.49 1.11 6.37
CA TYR A 19 -10.53 1.98 7.54
C TYR A 19 -10.49 3.43 7.06
N VAL A 20 -11.59 4.15 7.25
CA VAL A 20 -11.64 5.59 6.95
C VAL A 20 -10.76 6.28 7.99
N ASN A 21 -9.57 6.73 7.60
CA ASN A 21 -8.70 7.52 8.46
C ASN A 21 -9.29 8.94 8.60
N PRO A 22 -9.78 9.35 9.79
CA PRO A 22 -10.34 10.69 9.99
C PRO A 22 -9.28 11.80 9.88
N SER A 23 -7.99 11.49 10.01
CA SER A 23 -6.89 12.44 9.88
C SER A 23 -6.57 12.79 8.41
N ALA A 24 -7.02 11.98 7.45
CA ALA A 24 -6.83 12.25 6.02
C ALA A 24 -7.87 13.23 5.43
N GLN A 25 -8.81 13.74 6.24
CA GLN A 25 -9.85 14.67 5.79
C GLN A 25 -9.46 16.16 5.87
N ALA A 26 -8.22 16.47 6.25
CA ALA A 26 -7.80 17.85 6.44
C ALA A 26 -7.11 18.47 5.23
N HIS A 27 -7.66 18.34 4.01
CA HIS A 27 -7.54 19.39 2.98
C HIS A 27 -8.67 19.26 1.94
N LYS A 28 -9.75 20.02 2.16
CA LYS A 28 -10.70 20.36 1.10
C LYS A 28 -9.94 21.14 0.02
N PRO A 29 -9.96 20.73 -1.26
CA PRO A 29 -9.52 21.63 -2.33
C PRO A 29 -10.47 22.83 -2.38
N ILE A 30 -9.93 24.03 -2.17
CA ILE A 30 -10.62 25.31 -2.34
C ILE A 30 -10.78 25.57 -3.85
N ILE A 31 -11.58 24.79 -4.57
CA ILE A 31 -12.19 25.21 -5.86
C ILE A 31 -13.57 24.54 -5.94
N SER A 32 -14.56 25.22 -5.38
CA SER A 32 -15.97 25.03 -5.73
C SER A 32 -16.23 25.65 -7.11
N SER A 33 -17.14 25.05 -7.88
CA SER A 33 -17.84 25.57 -9.06
C SER A 33 -17.09 25.72 -10.40
N ILE A 34 -16.77 24.60 -11.06
CA ILE A 34 -16.84 24.50 -12.52
C ILE A 34 -17.53 23.19 -12.90
N PRO A 35 -18.60 23.17 -13.73
CA PRO A 35 -19.20 21.92 -14.19
C PRO A 35 -18.20 21.21 -15.12
N GLN A 36 -17.66 20.08 -14.69
CA GLN A 36 -16.82 19.23 -15.55
C GLN A 36 -17.73 18.56 -16.59
N ARG A 37 -17.81 19.18 -17.76
CA ARG A 37 -18.38 18.58 -18.98
C ARG A 37 -17.54 17.34 -19.30
N SER A 38 -18.12 16.16 -19.20
CA SER A 38 -17.44 14.90 -19.48
C SER A 38 -16.93 14.88 -20.93
N ASN A 39 -15.60 14.80 -21.08
CA ASN A 39 -14.94 14.57 -22.37
C ASN A 39 -14.59 13.07 -22.49
N PRO A 40 -15.18 12.30 -23.41
CA PRO A 40 -15.09 10.83 -23.40
C PRO A 40 -13.80 10.26 -24.04
N ARG A 41 -12.64 10.93 -23.95
CA ARG A 41 -11.43 10.51 -24.68
C ARG A 41 -10.12 10.40 -23.90
N THR A 42 -10.17 10.04 -22.62
CA THR A 42 -9.00 9.54 -21.90
C THR A 42 -9.30 8.18 -21.29
N LEU A 43 -8.93 7.11 -21.98
CA LEU A 43 -8.70 5.77 -21.41
C LEU A 43 -7.43 5.81 -20.54
N GLY A 44 -7.42 6.66 -19.52
CA GLY A 44 -6.49 6.52 -18.40
C GLY A 44 -7.12 5.55 -17.41
N HIS A 45 -6.36 4.60 -16.89
CA HIS A 45 -6.80 3.68 -15.83
C HIS A 45 -7.30 4.48 -14.62
N HIS A 46 -8.60 4.79 -14.60
CA HIS A 46 -9.27 5.33 -13.44
C HIS A 46 -9.48 4.15 -12.51
N HIS A 47 -8.59 4.02 -11.52
CA HIS A 47 -8.84 3.15 -10.39
C HIS A 47 -10.19 3.53 -9.78
N PRO A 48 -11.13 2.58 -9.63
CA PRO A 48 -12.45 2.88 -9.09
C PRO A 48 -12.26 3.52 -7.71
N PRO A 49 -13.01 4.59 -7.40
CA PRO A 49 -12.94 5.22 -6.09
C PRO A 49 -13.21 4.17 -5.02
N VAL A 50 -12.29 4.08 -4.07
CA VAL A 50 -12.43 3.21 -2.91
C VAL A 50 -13.71 3.61 -2.19
N SER A 51 -14.68 2.70 -2.14
CA SER A 51 -15.96 2.94 -1.45
C SER A 51 -15.84 2.45 -0.01
N CYS A 52 -15.49 3.38 0.89
CA CYS A 52 -15.54 3.15 2.33
C CYS A 52 -16.69 4.00 2.92
N PRO A 53 -17.93 3.49 2.95
CA PRO A 53 -19.04 4.21 3.58
C PRO A 53 -18.81 4.36 5.08
N ALA A 54 -19.40 5.39 5.70
CA ALA A 54 -19.25 5.65 7.14
C ALA A 54 -19.90 4.59 8.05
N SER A 55 -20.80 3.77 7.49
CA SER A 55 -21.38 2.61 8.15
C SER A 55 -21.61 1.48 7.14
N GLY A 56 -21.37 0.24 7.60
CA GLY A 56 -21.38 -0.95 6.75
C GLY A 56 -20.21 -0.98 5.75
N GLY A 57 -20.21 -1.97 4.85
CA GLY A 57 -19.19 -2.05 3.80
C GLY A 57 -17.79 -2.48 4.27
N ASP A 58 -17.65 -3.07 5.45
CA ASP A 58 -16.37 -3.51 6.03
C ASP A 58 -15.61 -4.53 5.15
N SER A 59 -16.33 -5.23 4.29
CA SER A 59 -15.79 -6.17 3.30
C SER A 59 -15.33 -5.50 2.00
N ASN A 60 -15.55 -4.20 1.83
CA ASN A 60 -15.08 -3.47 0.66
C ASN A 60 -13.56 -3.39 0.67
N LEU A 61 -12.96 -3.73 -0.46
CA LEU A 61 -11.52 -3.78 -0.61
C LEU A 61 -11.00 -2.51 -1.25
N ALA A 62 -9.84 -2.08 -0.78
CA ALA A 62 -9.07 -0.97 -1.31
C ALA A 62 -7.65 -1.45 -1.65
N PRO A 63 -7.02 -0.91 -2.71
CA PRO A 63 -5.61 -1.17 -2.95
C PRO A 63 -4.75 -0.41 -1.93
N LEU A 64 -3.75 -1.09 -1.34
CA LEU A 64 -2.76 -0.47 -0.45
C LEU A 64 -1.81 0.49 -1.20
N ASP A 65 -1.53 0.19 -2.47
CA ASP A 65 -0.83 1.08 -3.39
C ASP A 65 -1.77 1.42 -4.56
N ILE A 66 -2.16 2.70 -4.65
CA ILE A 66 -3.05 3.20 -5.70
C ILE A 66 -2.36 3.34 -7.07
N GLN A 67 -1.03 3.39 -7.11
CA GLN A 67 -0.28 3.52 -8.36
C GLN A 67 -0.07 2.16 -9.02
N THR A 68 0.31 1.14 -8.24
CA THR A 68 0.55 -0.21 -8.75
C THR A 68 -0.02 -1.32 -7.85
N PRO A 69 -1.35 -1.50 -7.80
CA PRO A 69 -2.01 -2.38 -6.81
C PRO A 69 -1.60 -3.85 -6.78
N ILE A 70 -0.94 -4.33 -7.83
CA ILE A 70 -0.55 -5.73 -8.01
C ILE A 70 0.96 -5.90 -8.28
N ARG A 71 1.76 -4.84 -8.12
CA ARG A 71 3.21 -4.91 -8.28
C ARG A 71 3.89 -4.66 -6.94
N PHE A 72 5.04 -5.31 -6.78
CA PHE A 72 5.93 -5.05 -5.67
C PHE A 72 7.03 -4.11 -6.13
N ASP A 73 6.92 -2.84 -5.76
CA ASP A 73 7.89 -1.79 -6.05
C ASP A 73 7.83 -0.69 -4.97
N ASN A 74 8.56 0.40 -5.19
CA ASN A 74 8.66 1.51 -4.25
C ASN A 74 7.56 2.59 -4.39
N ARG A 75 6.54 2.39 -5.22
CA ARG A 75 5.43 3.34 -5.37
C ARG A 75 4.63 3.51 -4.09
N TYR A 76 4.61 2.50 -3.23
CA TYR A 76 4.12 2.60 -1.85
C TYR A 76 4.72 3.81 -1.11
N PHE A 77 6.05 3.97 -1.10
CA PHE A 77 6.71 5.09 -0.42
C PHE A 77 6.45 6.44 -1.10
N GLN A 78 6.25 6.46 -2.42
CA GLN A 78 5.86 7.68 -3.14
C GLN A 78 4.44 8.14 -2.79
N ASN A 79 3.53 7.21 -2.50
CA ASN A 79 2.20 7.55 -1.99
C ASN A 79 2.31 8.26 -0.64
N LEU A 80 3.19 7.81 0.26
CA LEU A 80 3.37 8.42 1.59
C LEU A 80 3.86 9.88 1.49
N LEU A 81 4.78 10.17 0.55
CA LEU A 81 5.26 11.53 0.29
C LEU A 81 4.16 12.50 -0.15
N THR A 82 3.10 11.97 -0.77
CA THR A 82 1.95 12.74 -1.26
C THR A 82 0.73 12.64 -0.34
N GLN A 83 0.92 12.15 0.89
CA GLN A 83 -0.14 11.94 1.90
C GLN A 83 -1.26 11.00 1.43
N ARG A 84 -0.89 9.97 0.66
CA ARG A 84 -1.83 8.98 0.09
C ARG A 84 -1.65 7.58 0.69
N GLY A 85 -1.15 7.48 1.93
CA GLY A 85 -1.18 6.23 2.69
C GLY A 85 -2.63 5.80 2.96
N LEU A 86 -2.94 4.52 2.75
CA LEU A 86 -4.31 4.01 2.96
C LEU A 86 -4.62 3.87 4.46
N LEU A 87 -3.72 3.23 5.19
CA LEU A 87 -3.88 3.01 6.63
C LEU A 87 -3.26 4.17 7.41
N HIS A 88 -3.78 4.42 8.61
CA HIS A 88 -3.17 5.40 9.52
C HIS A 88 -1.70 5.07 9.80
N SER A 89 -1.40 3.80 10.07
CA SER A 89 -0.02 3.31 10.29
C SER A 89 0.91 3.55 9.11
N ASP A 90 0.40 3.57 7.87
CA ASP A 90 1.21 3.86 6.69
C ASP A 90 1.66 5.32 6.71
N GLN A 91 0.74 6.23 7.01
CA GLN A 91 1.04 7.66 6.98
C GLN A 91 1.90 8.11 8.16
N GLU A 92 1.86 7.40 9.30
CA GLU A 92 2.77 7.66 10.42
C GLU A 92 4.25 7.43 10.08
N LEU A 93 4.57 6.66 9.02
CA LEU A 93 5.95 6.55 8.54
C LEU A 93 6.49 7.85 7.93
N PHE A 94 5.60 8.76 7.51
CA PHE A 94 5.94 10.06 6.92
C PHE A 94 5.05 11.17 7.49
N ASN A 95 5.35 11.56 8.73
CA ASN A 95 4.62 12.58 9.48
C ASN A 95 5.57 13.50 10.27
N GLY A 96 6.81 13.69 9.79
CA GLY A 96 7.82 14.52 10.44
C GLY A 96 8.65 13.79 11.51
N GLY A 97 8.65 12.45 11.48
CA GLY A 97 9.36 11.60 12.44
C GLY A 97 10.74 11.16 11.97
N SER A 98 11.40 10.30 12.75
CA SER A 98 12.71 9.73 12.41
C SER A 98 12.71 8.87 11.14
N GLN A 99 11.54 8.35 10.76
CA GLN A 99 11.39 7.46 9.61
C GLN A 99 11.31 8.19 8.26
N ASP A 100 11.07 9.51 8.26
CA ASP A 100 10.92 10.33 7.07
C ASP A 100 12.08 10.18 6.08
N ALA A 101 13.32 10.16 6.60
CA ALA A 101 14.52 10.03 5.76
C ALA A 101 14.56 8.69 5.03
N LEU A 102 14.13 7.61 5.69
CA LEU A 102 14.07 6.28 5.12
C LEU A 102 12.99 6.20 4.03
N VAL A 103 11.81 6.78 4.29
CA VAL A 103 10.73 6.88 3.29
C VAL A 103 11.19 7.62 2.05
N ARG A 104 11.88 8.77 2.20
CA ARG A 104 12.46 9.52 1.07
C ARG A 104 13.55 8.72 0.34
N SER A 105 14.35 7.93 1.04
CA SER A 105 15.36 7.07 0.42
C SER A 105 14.72 6.01 -0.47
N TYR A 106 13.75 5.27 0.08
CA TYR A 106 13.06 4.21 -0.66
C TYR A 106 12.18 4.72 -1.79
N SER A 107 11.52 5.87 -1.63
CA SER A 107 10.71 6.47 -2.71
C SER A 107 11.55 6.85 -3.94
N ASN A 108 12.83 7.19 -3.74
CA ASN A 108 13.75 7.61 -4.81
C ASN A 108 14.59 6.45 -5.37
N ASN A 109 14.78 5.36 -4.61
CA ASN A 109 15.63 4.25 -5.02
C ASN A 109 15.00 2.89 -4.73
N ASN A 110 14.39 2.32 -5.78
CA ASN A 110 13.76 1.00 -5.71
C ASN A 110 14.76 -0.13 -5.40
N ALA A 111 16.02 -0.02 -5.84
CA ALA A 111 17.03 -1.05 -5.59
C ALA A 111 17.43 -1.10 -4.10
N SER A 112 17.57 0.06 -3.45
CA SER A 112 17.81 0.13 -2.00
C SER A 112 16.64 -0.47 -1.22
N PHE A 113 15.40 -0.13 -1.59
CA PHE A 113 14.21 -0.73 -0.98
C PHE A 113 14.22 -2.26 -1.11
N ASN A 114 14.38 -2.79 -2.32
CA ASN A 114 14.33 -4.23 -2.56
C ASN A 114 15.42 -4.99 -1.78
N ARG A 115 16.64 -4.44 -1.73
CA ARG A 115 17.75 -5.03 -0.97
C ARG A 115 17.43 -5.10 0.52
N ASP A 116 17.00 -3.99 1.10
CA ASP A 116 16.76 -3.90 2.54
C ASP A 116 15.49 -4.67 2.93
N PHE A 117 14.46 -4.69 2.07
CA PHE A 117 13.27 -5.51 2.25
C PHE A 117 13.62 -7.00 2.30
N ALA A 118 14.44 -7.49 1.35
CA ALA A 118 14.88 -8.89 1.36
C ALA A 118 15.65 -9.23 2.66
N ALA A 119 16.55 -8.36 3.10
CA ALA A 119 17.27 -8.54 4.36
C ALA A 119 16.33 -8.53 5.58
N ALA A 120 15.32 -7.66 5.59
CA ALA A 120 14.32 -7.60 6.65
C ALA A 120 13.46 -8.86 6.70
N MET A 121 13.03 -9.40 5.56
CA MET A 121 12.27 -10.65 5.49
C MET A 121 13.08 -11.85 6.00
N VAL A 122 14.39 -11.92 5.71
CA VAL A 122 15.27 -12.95 6.28
C VAL A 122 15.37 -12.81 7.81
N ARG A 123 15.57 -11.59 8.30
CA ARG A 123 15.61 -11.34 9.76
C ARG A 123 14.30 -11.71 10.43
N MET A 124 13.17 -11.39 9.82
CA MET A 124 11.83 -11.71 10.31
C MET A 124 11.60 -13.22 10.39
N GLY A 125 12.05 -13.98 9.39
CA GLY A 125 11.99 -15.45 9.40
C GLY A 125 12.88 -16.11 10.48
N ASN A 126 13.79 -15.34 11.09
CA ASN A 126 14.68 -15.82 12.15
C ASN A 126 14.24 -15.37 13.57
N ILE A 127 13.07 -14.74 13.73
CA ILE A 127 12.63 -14.20 15.03
C ILE A 127 12.26 -15.32 16.03
N ASP A 128 11.87 -16.51 15.57
CA ASP A 128 11.52 -17.65 16.44
C ASP A 128 12.15 -18.96 15.93
N GLN A 129 13.41 -19.22 16.28
CA GLN A 129 13.97 -20.57 16.25
C GLN A 129 14.02 -21.18 17.66
N PRO A 130 12.91 -21.74 18.21
CA PRO A 130 13.02 -22.76 19.23
C PRO A 130 13.21 -24.11 18.53
N LEU A 131 14.47 -24.52 18.34
CA LEU A 131 14.83 -25.91 18.02
C LEU A 131 16.02 -26.39 18.86
N ASP A 132 16.12 -25.93 20.10
CA ASP A 132 16.69 -26.75 21.16
C ASP A 132 15.62 -27.76 21.60
N GLY A 133 15.66 -28.92 20.94
CA GLY A 133 14.74 -30.03 21.19
C GLY A 133 14.88 -30.63 22.59
N TYR A 134 14.10 -30.09 23.52
CA TYR A 134 13.71 -30.72 24.78
C TYR A 134 12.20 -30.90 24.87
#